data_AF-A0A0B7MB56-F1
#
_entry.id   AF-A0A0B7MB56-F1
#
_cell.length_a   1.000
_cell.length_b   1.000
_cell.length_c   1.000
_cell.angle_alpha   90.00
_cell.angle_beta   90.00
_cell.angle_gamma   90.00
#
_symmetry.space_group_name_H-M   'P 1'
#
loop_
_entity.id
_entity.type
_entity.pdbx_description
1 polymer ?
#
loop_
_entity_poly.entity_id
_entity_poly.type
_entity_poly.pdbx_seq_one_letter_code
_entity_poly.pdbx_strand_id
1 'polypeptide(L)'
;MKILKTRVIEGRNVWSHSPILEARLYFAPRERISTDQLPGFADALQGLLPGLTGHTCGRGYPGGFIERLQEGTYLGHVVEHVALELQAEAGFPVYFGKTVRGDKPGTWDLVLEYGTPELGKAALKTAVAMISALLAERSFPVKENLAHLRDVGLATRPGPSHREHSQGLQPAGDSGSFSE
;
A
#
# COMPACT_ATOMS: atom_id res chain seq x y z
N MET A 1 8.23 4.62 15.72
CA MET A 1 6.90 4.23 15.20
C MET A 1 6.67 2.76 15.51
N LYS A 2 5.42 2.33 15.77
CA LYS A 2 5.10 0.92 16.04
C LYS A 2 3.82 0.49 15.32
N ILE A 3 3.79 -0.73 14.80
CA ILE A 3 2.57 -1.38 14.32
C ILE A 3 1.87 -1.99 15.53
N LEU A 4 0.67 -1.52 15.85
CA LEU A 4 -0.12 -2.02 16.98
C LEU A 4 -0.96 -3.25 16.60
N LYS A 5 -1.53 -3.23 15.40
CA LYS A 5 -2.40 -4.31 14.91
C LYS A 5 -2.39 -4.32 13.39
N THR A 6 -2.54 -5.50 12.82
CA THR A 6 -2.84 -5.71 11.39
C THR A 6 -4.01 -6.67 11.25
N ARG A 7 -4.85 -6.47 10.26
CA ARG A 7 -5.94 -7.37 9.89
C ARG A 7 -6.01 -7.49 8.36
N VAL A 8 -6.03 -8.72 7.89
CA VAL A 8 -6.23 -9.03 6.47
C VAL A 8 -7.73 -9.11 6.21
N ILE A 9 -8.19 -8.45 5.16
CA ILE A 9 -9.54 -8.59 4.63
C ILE A 9 -9.40 -9.04 3.18
N GLU A 10 -10.04 -10.17 2.88
CA GLU A 10 -10.05 -10.77 1.56
C GLU A 10 -11.25 -10.28 0.76
N GLY A 11 -11.09 -10.14 -0.55
CA GLY A 11 -12.17 -9.78 -1.46
C GLY A 11 -12.78 -8.38 -1.24
N ARG A 12 -14.00 -8.19 -1.79
CA ARG A 12 -14.74 -6.93 -1.73
C ARG A 12 -15.05 -6.54 -0.29
N ASN A 13 -14.84 -5.28 0.04
CA ASN A 13 -15.05 -4.73 1.38
C ASN A 13 -15.59 -3.30 1.30
N VAL A 14 -15.80 -2.67 2.46
CA VAL A 14 -16.38 -1.32 2.56
C VAL A 14 -15.47 -0.21 2.03
N TRP A 15 -14.18 -0.50 1.80
CA TRP A 15 -13.19 0.47 1.34
C TRP A 15 -12.89 0.33 -0.15
N SER A 16 -12.76 -0.90 -0.63
CA SER A 16 -12.36 -1.21 -2.01
C SER A 16 -12.97 -2.53 -2.49
N HIS A 17 -13.00 -2.70 -3.81
CA HIS A 17 -13.31 -4.00 -4.42
C HIS A 17 -12.12 -4.97 -4.39
N SER A 18 -10.91 -4.47 -4.09
CA SER A 18 -9.69 -5.24 -3.92
C SER A 18 -9.50 -5.73 -2.48
N PRO A 19 -8.75 -6.82 -2.26
CA PRO A 19 -8.33 -7.23 -0.93
C PRO A 19 -7.46 -6.16 -0.25
N ILE A 20 -7.60 -6.00 1.07
CA ILE A 20 -6.92 -4.94 1.83
C ILE A 20 -6.33 -5.44 3.16
N LEU A 21 -5.26 -4.76 3.57
CA LEU A 21 -4.64 -4.85 4.87
C LEU A 21 -5.04 -3.62 5.67
N GLU A 22 -5.80 -3.81 6.73
CA GLU A 22 -6.02 -2.79 7.74
C GLU A 22 -4.87 -2.84 8.75
N ALA A 23 -4.31 -1.68 9.10
CA ALA A 23 -3.25 -1.57 10.08
C ALA A 23 -3.47 -0.38 11.00
N ARG A 24 -3.17 -0.58 12.28
CA ARG A 24 -3.11 0.52 13.25
C ARG A 24 -1.67 0.79 13.63
N LEU A 25 -1.22 2.01 13.42
CA LEU A 25 0.10 2.50 13.77
C LEU A 25 0.05 3.39 15.01
N TYR A 26 1.15 3.42 15.76
CA TYR A 26 1.41 4.37 16.83
C TYR A 26 2.68 5.16 16.55
N PHE A 27 2.54 6.48 16.66
CA PHE A 27 3.61 7.46 16.53
C PHE A 27 3.88 8.06 17.91
N ALA A 28 5.13 7.93 18.36
CA ALA A 28 5.58 8.58 19.59
C ALA A 28 5.46 10.11 19.44
N PRO A 29 5.36 10.90 20.51
CA PRO A 29 5.19 12.35 20.42
C PRO A 29 6.18 13.06 19.47
N ARG A 30 7.45 12.67 19.50
CA ARG A 30 8.51 13.18 18.59
C ARG A 30 8.32 12.85 17.11
N GLU A 31 7.46 11.88 16.80
CA GLU A 31 7.16 11.40 15.45
C GLU A 31 5.83 11.99 14.95
N ARG A 32 5.19 12.90 15.69
CA ARG A 32 3.91 13.54 15.32
C ARG A 32 4.14 14.90 14.65
N ILE A 33 5.21 14.96 13.85
CA ILE A 33 5.60 16.13 13.08
C ILE A 33 5.22 15.94 11.62
N SER A 34 5.01 17.06 10.94
CA SER A 34 4.71 17.09 9.51
C SER A 34 6.01 17.07 8.70
N THR A 35 5.97 16.55 7.46
CA THR A 35 7.17 16.35 6.63
C THR A 35 7.89 17.63 6.24
N ASP A 36 7.21 18.78 6.23
CA ASP A 36 7.81 20.12 6.03
C ASP A 36 8.77 20.52 7.16
N GLN A 37 8.62 19.91 8.34
CA GLN A 37 9.50 20.09 9.50
C GLN A 37 10.67 19.11 9.51
N LEU A 38 10.83 18.30 8.45
CA LEU A 38 11.90 17.31 8.31
C LEU A 38 12.80 17.69 7.12
N PRO A 39 13.83 18.53 7.33
CA PRO A 39 14.74 18.94 6.27
C PRO A 39 15.38 17.73 5.56
N GLY A 40 15.37 17.74 4.22
CA GLY A 40 15.96 16.68 3.39
C GLY A 40 15.21 15.34 3.41
N PHE A 41 14.10 15.20 4.15
CA PHE A 41 13.37 13.94 4.24
C PHE A 41 12.73 13.54 2.90
N ALA A 42 12.11 14.49 2.20
CA ALA A 42 11.47 14.23 0.91
C ALA A 42 12.50 13.74 -0.13
N ASP A 43 13.63 14.43 -0.23
CA ASP A 43 14.72 14.09 -1.17
C ASP A 43 15.35 12.74 -0.82
N ALA A 44 15.60 12.48 0.47
CA ALA A 44 16.11 11.19 0.93
C ALA A 44 15.15 10.05 0.59
N LEU A 45 13.83 10.25 0.82
CA LEU A 45 12.83 9.24 0.52
C LEU A 45 12.71 8.99 -0.99
N GLN A 46 12.69 10.04 -1.81
CA GLN A 46 12.67 9.94 -3.27
C GLN A 46 13.93 9.26 -3.81
N GLY A 47 15.10 9.53 -3.22
CA GLY A 47 16.35 8.87 -3.60
C GLY A 47 16.36 7.37 -3.28
N LEU A 48 15.68 6.94 -2.21
CA LEU A 48 15.53 5.53 -1.85
C LEU A 48 14.47 4.81 -2.69
N LEU A 49 13.38 5.50 -3.04
CA LEU A 49 12.25 4.95 -3.81
C LEU A 49 11.83 5.91 -4.93
N PRO A 50 12.52 5.89 -6.08
CA PRO A 50 12.27 6.84 -7.17
C PRO A 50 10.85 6.77 -7.77
N GLY A 51 10.22 5.59 -7.76
CA GLY A 51 8.88 5.39 -8.31
C GLY A 51 7.76 6.11 -7.54
N LEU A 52 8.03 6.57 -6.31
CA LEU A 52 7.14 7.48 -5.57
C LEU A 52 6.80 8.76 -6.35
N THR A 53 7.66 9.18 -7.28
CA THR A 53 7.41 10.31 -8.18
C THR A 53 6.17 10.10 -9.05
N GLY A 54 5.82 8.85 -9.37
CA GLY A 54 4.63 8.51 -10.14
C GLY A 54 3.34 8.46 -9.30
N HIS A 55 3.42 8.49 -7.97
CA HIS A 55 2.24 8.31 -7.13
C HIS A 55 1.30 9.52 -7.21
N THR A 56 0.02 9.21 -7.39
CA THR A 56 -1.07 10.15 -7.25
C THR A 56 -1.59 10.09 -5.81
N CYS A 57 -1.90 11.23 -5.21
CA CYS A 57 -2.57 11.31 -3.90
C CYS A 57 -3.92 12.04 -4.07
N GLY A 58 -4.48 12.62 -3.00
CA GLY A 58 -5.70 13.42 -3.05
C GLY A 58 -5.69 14.59 -4.05
N ARG A 59 -4.52 14.94 -4.62
CA ARG A 59 -4.35 15.91 -5.71
C ARG A 59 -4.79 15.41 -7.10
N GLY A 60 -4.83 14.09 -7.31
CA GLY A 60 -5.36 13.49 -8.54
C GLY A 60 -4.45 13.50 -9.77
N TYR A 61 -3.17 13.88 -9.64
CA TYR A 61 -2.19 13.84 -10.73
C TYR A 61 -0.84 13.22 -10.31
N PRO A 62 -0.07 12.62 -11.25
CA PRO A 62 1.26 12.06 -10.98
C PRO A 62 2.21 13.11 -10.41
N GLY A 63 3.01 12.75 -9.41
CA GLY A 63 3.91 13.67 -8.71
C GLY A 63 3.24 14.44 -7.56
N GLY A 64 1.90 14.43 -7.48
CA GLY A 64 1.17 15.10 -6.39
C GLY A 64 1.53 14.59 -5.00
N PHE A 65 2.00 13.34 -4.86
CA PHE A 65 2.53 12.86 -3.57
C PHE A 65 3.84 13.55 -3.17
N ILE A 66 4.79 13.74 -4.10
CA ILE A 66 6.06 14.41 -3.83
C ILE A 66 5.84 15.87 -3.45
N GLU A 67 4.98 16.58 -4.18
CA GLU A 67 4.58 17.94 -3.80
C GLU A 67 3.99 17.98 -2.38
N ARG A 68 3.16 16.98 -2.04
CA ARG A 68 2.56 16.91 -0.70
C ARG A 68 3.56 16.59 0.40
N LEU A 69 4.62 15.83 0.11
CA LEU A 69 5.73 15.63 1.03
C LEU A 69 6.45 16.94 1.33
N GLN A 70 6.70 17.76 0.30
CA GLN A 70 7.40 19.04 0.42
C GLN A 70 6.55 20.10 1.15
N GLU A 71 5.25 20.17 0.85
CA GLU A 71 4.32 21.08 1.53
C GLU A 71 4.05 20.73 3.00
N GLY A 72 4.24 19.47 3.37
CA GLY A 72 3.91 18.95 4.69
C GLY A 72 2.72 17.98 4.66
N THR A 73 3.01 16.75 5.06
CA THR A 73 2.01 15.71 5.30
C THR A 73 2.35 14.89 6.54
N TYR A 74 1.41 14.07 6.99
CA TYR A 74 1.60 13.22 8.16
C TYR A 74 2.32 11.94 7.79
N LEU A 75 3.19 11.46 8.68
CA LEU A 75 3.94 10.21 8.45
C LEU A 75 3.08 8.97 8.21
N GLY A 76 1.82 8.93 8.68
CA GLY A 76 0.89 7.85 8.33
C GLY A 76 0.64 7.75 6.82
N HIS A 77 0.43 8.91 6.17
CA HIS A 77 0.24 9.00 4.73
C HIS A 77 1.54 8.66 3.97
N VAL A 78 2.69 9.00 4.55
CA VAL A 78 4.00 8.58 3.99
C VAL A 78 4.16 7.06 4.06
N VAL A 79 3.86 6.43 5.21
CA VAL A 79 3.94 4.96 5.37
C VAL A 79 3.03 4.26 4.36
N GLU A 80 1.83 4.80 4.12
CA GLU A 80 0.90 4.27 3.12
C GLU A 80 1.54 4.22 1.72
N HIS A 81 1.99 5.36 1.20
CA HIS A 81 2.58 5.43 -0.13
C HIS A 81 3.84 4.58 -0.27
N VAL A 82 4.71 4.58 0.74
CA VAL A 82 5.92 3.75 0.77
C VAL A 82 5.57 2.26 0.76
N ALA A 83 4.54 1.84 1.51
CA ALA A 83 4.12 0.45 1.51
C ALA A 83 3.53 0.01 0.16
N LEU A 84 2.78 0.88 -0.53
CA LEU A 84 2.26 0.59 -1.88
C LEU A 84 3.41 0.46 -2.90
N GLU A 85 4.36 1.40 -2.87
CA GLU A 85 5.52 1.39 -3.77
C GLU A 85 6.40 0.16 -3.55
N LEU A 86 6.65 -0.23 -2.30
CA LEU A 86 7.42 -1.43 -1.97
C LEU A 86 6.79 -2.71 -2.52
N GLN A 87 5.45 -2.78 -2.59
CA GLN A 87 4.75 -3.90 -3.22
C GLN A 87 4.88 -3.86 -4.76
N ALA A 88 4.79 -2.67 -5.35
CA ALA A 88 4.99 -2.48 -6.79
C ALA A 88 6.41 -2.90 -7.22
N GLU A 89 7.44 -2.45 -6.49
CA GLU A 89 8.84 -2.84 -6.68
C GLU A 89 9.10 -4.34 -6.47
N ALA A 90 8.25 -5.01 -5.68
CA ALA A 90 8.26 -6.46 -5.50
C ALA A 90 7.54 -7.22 -6.64
N GLY A 91 6.99 -6.51 -7.63
CA GLY A 91 6.26 -7.10 -8.77
C GLY A 91 4.77 -7.33 -8.51
N PHE A 92 4.19 -6.63 -7.53
CA PHE A 92 2.77 -6.68 -7.17
C PHE A 92 2.21 -5.26 -7.12
N PRO A 93 1.97 -4.64 -8.29
CA PRO A 93 1.45 -3.28 -8.33
C PRO A 93 0.06 -3.23 -7.66
N VAL A 94 -0.08 -2.33 -6.69
CA VAL A 94 -1.30 -2.03 -5.95
C VAL A 94 -1.43 -0.53 -5.83
N TYR A 95 -2.66 -0.03 -5.77
CA TYR A 95 -2.91 1.40 -5.98
C TYR A 95 -3.79 2.01 -4.90
N PHE A 96 -4.62 1.20 -4.24
CA PHE A 96 -5.50 1.72 -3.22
C PHE A 96 -4.82 1.82 -1.85
N GLY A 97 -4.82 3.04 -1.31
CA GLY A 97 -4.39 3.36 0.04
C GLY A 97 -5.35 4.34 0.69
N LYS A 98 -5.46 4.28 2.01
CA LYS A 98 -6.15 5.29 2.80
C LYS A 98 -5.58 5.40 4.21
N THR A 99 -5.31 6.62 4.63
CA THR A 99 -4.83 6.93 5.97
C THR A 99 -5.86 7.79 6.70
N VAL A 100 -6.21 7.40 7.93
CA VAL A 100 -7.12 8.13 8.80
C VAL A 100 -6.49 8.26 10.19
N ARG A 101 -6.69 9.41 10.84
CA ARG A 101 -6.26 9.58 12.24
C ARG A 101 -7.09 8.65 13.14
N GLY A 102 -6.42 7.94 14.04
CA GLY A 102 -7.08 7.02 14.96
C GLY A 102 -7.78 7.72 16.12
N ASP A 103 -8.44 6.91 16.94
CA ASP A 103 -9.23 7.31 18.10
C ASP A 103 -8.39 7.82 19.30
N LYS A 104 -7.09 7.52 19.33
CA LYS A 104 -6.19 7.86 20.43
C LYS A 104 -5.07 8.79 19.95
N PRO A 105 -4.52 9.64 20.83
CA PRO A 105 -3.40 10.51 20.46
C PRO A 105 -2.20 9.73 19.90
N GLY A 106 -1.86 10.04 18.65
CA GLY A 106 -0.75 9.41 17.92
C GLY A 106 -1.07 8.06 17.30
N THR A 107 -2.32 7.58 17.33
CA THR A 107 -2.72 6.43 16.53
C THR A 107 -3.20 6.86 15.16
N TRP A 108 -2.93 6.02 14.16
CA TRP A 108 -3.39 6.19 12.79
C TRP A 108 -3.83 4.83 12.26
N ASP A 109 -4.93 4.82 11.53
CA ASP A 109 -5.44 3.64 10.84
C ASP A 109 -5.12 3.78 9.35
N LEU A 110 -4.46 2.77 8.82
CA LEU A 110 -4.09 2.65 7.42
C LEU A 110 -4.90 1.49 6.81
N VAL A 111 -5.34 1.70 5.58
CA VAL A 111 -5.91 0.69 4.72
C VAL A 111 -5.06 0.62 3.47
N LEU A 112 -4.51 -0.55 3.17
CA LEU A 112 -3.61 -0.76 2.04
C LEU A 112 -4.14 -1.89 1.19
N GLU A 113 -4.26 -1.72 -0.11
CA GLU A 113 -4.38 -2.86 -1.01
C GLU A 113 -3.11 -3.72 -0.93
N TYR A 114 -3.27 -5.04 -1.07
CA TYR A 114 -2.14 -5.96 -1.08
C TYR A 114 -2.18 -6.92 -2.26
N GLY A 115 -1.00 -7.32 -2.74
CA GLY A 115 -0.86 -8.40 -3.72
C GLY A 115 -1.05 -9.79 -3.11
N THR A 116 -0.39 -10.02 -1.97
CA THR A 116 -0.63 -11.18 -1.09
C THR A 116 -0.65 -10.72 0.37
N PRO A 117 -1.34 -11.42 1.28
CA PRO A 117 -1.42 -11.01 2.69
C PRO A 117 -0.05 -10.89 3.36
N GLU A 118 0.87 -11.81 3.05
CA GLU A 118 2.22 -11.85 3.59
C GLU A 118 3.07 -10.71 3.04
N LEU A 119 2.99 -10.46 1.73
CA LEU A 119 3.68 -9.34 1.10
C LEU A 119 3.20 -8.00 1.64
N GLY A 120 1.89 -7.79 1.77
CA GLY A 120 1.35 -6.54 2.32
C GLY A 120 1.82 -6.28 3.75
N LYS A 121 1.85 -7.32 4.61
CA LYS A 121 2.39 -7.21 5.98
C LYS A 121 3.89 -6.92 5.98
N ALA A 122 4.65 -7.57 5.11
CA ALA A 122 6.10 -7.38 5.00
C ALA A 122 6.44 -5.97 4.47
N ALA A 123 5.72 -5.50 3.46
CA ALA A 123 5.87 -4.15 2.91
C ALA A 123 5.54 -3.07 3.95
N LEU A 124 4.44 -3.23 4.70
CA LEU A 124 4.12 -2.30 5.81
C LEU A 124 5.21 -2.27 6.88
N LYS A 125 5.73 -3.42 7.30
CA LYS A 125 6.84 -3.50 8.27
C LYS A 125 8.09 -2.80 7.74
N THR A 126 8.42 -3.03 6.48
CA THR A 126 9.57 -2.44 5.78
C THR A 126 9.42 -0.93 5.66
N ALA A 127 8.23 -0.43 5.30
CA ALA A 127 7.93 1.00 5.24
C ALA A 127 8.12 1.69 6.60
N VAL A 128 7.58 1.10 7.67
CA VAL A 128 7.75 1.60 9.05
C VAL A 128 9.22 1.62 9.46
N ALA A 129 9.98 0.56 9.12
CA ALA A 129 11.41 0.48 9.42
C ALA A 129 12.23 1.52 8.65
N MET A 130 11.95 1.69 7.35
CA MET A 130 12.61 2.67 6.48
C MET A 130 12.39 4.09 6.98
N ILE A 131 11.12 4.47 7.24
CA ILE A 131 10.79 5.81 7.74
C ILE A 131 11.41 6.02 9.13
N SER A 132 11.40 5.01 10.00
CA SER A 132 12.06 5.12 11.31
C SER A 132 13.59 5.24 11.23
N ALA A 133 14.23 4.70 10.18
CA ALA A 133 15.65 4.87 9.92
C ALA A 133 15.94 6.30 9.43
N LEU A 134 15.16 6.80 8.48
CA LEU A 134 15.28 8.17 7.96
C LEU A 134 15.08 9.22 9.05
N LEU A 135 14.07 9.08 9.90
CA LEU A 135 13.84 9.98 11.04
C LEU A 135 14.95 9.95 12.08
N ALA A 136 15.74 8.88 12.10
CA ALA A 136 16.90 8.73 12.98
C ALA A 136 18.21 9.03 12.26
N GLU A 137 18.15 9.59 11.04
CA GLU A 137 19.32 9.91 10.20
C GLU A 137 20.24 8.71 9.97
N ARG A 138 19.65 7.52 9.82
CA ARG A 138 20.37 6.26 9.56
C ARG A 138 20.13 5.77 8.14
N SER A 139 21.15 5.13 7.56
CA SER A 139 21.03 4.44 6.28
C SER A 139 20.03 3.29 6.36
N PHE A 140 19.29 3.06 5.28
CA PHE A 140 18.38 1.93 5.16
C PHE A 140 18.77 1.04 3.95
N PRO A 141 18.95 -0.29 4.14
CA PRO A 141 19.37 -1.21 3.08
C PRO A 141 18.20 -1.54 2.14
N VAL A 142 17.84 -0.61 1.24
CA VAL A 142 16.66 -0.73 0.36
C VAL A 142 16.78 -1.95 -0.55
N LYS A 143 17.94 -2.20 -1.15
CA LYS A 143 18.12 -3.28 -2.14
C LYS A 143 17.86 -4.65 -1.54
N GLU A 144 18.39 -4.89 -0.34
CA GLU A 144 18.24 -6.13 0.41
C GLU A 144 16.79 -6.35 0.83
N ASN A 145 16.12 -5.28 1.29
CA ASN A 145 14.70 -5.37 1.66
C ASN A 145 13.80 -5.60 0.43
N LEU A 146 14.08 -4.96 -0.71
CA LEU A 146 13.35 -5.21 -1.96
C LEU A 146 13.53 -6.64 -2.46
N ALA A 147 14.75 -7.19 -2.38
CA ALA A 147 14.99 -8.59 -2.70
C ALA A 147 14.16 -9.53 -1.80
N HIS A 148 14.18 -9.29 -0.48
CA HIS A 148 13.38 -10.05 0.47
C HIS A 148 11.87 -9.96 0.16
N LEU A 149 11.35 -8.77 -0.16
CA LEU A 149 9.94 -8.59 -0.50
C LEU A 149 9.55 -9.33 -1.78
N ARG A 150 10.45 -9.36 -2.79
CA ARG A 150 10.25 -10.17 -4.00
C ARG A 150 10.14 -11.65 -3.66
N ASP A 151 11.02 -12.16 -2.81
CA ASP A 151 10.99 -13.56 -2.37
C ASP A 151 9.69 -13.90 -1.61
N VAL A 152 9.27 -13.03 -0.70
CA VAL A 152 7.98 -13.18 0.04
C VAL A 152 6.81 -13.18 -0.93
N GLY A 153 6.78 -12.23 -1.87
CA GLY A 153 5.72 -12.16 -2.88
C GLY A 153 5.67 -13.42 -3.73
N LEU A 154 6.80 -13.88 -4.27
CA LEU A 154 6.88 -15.09 -5.09
C LEU A 154 6.46 -16.36 -4.33
N ALA A 155 6.89 -16.51 -3.07
CA ALA A 155 6.55 -17.66 -2.25
C ALA A 155 5.06 -17.72 -1.87
N THR A 156 4.36 -16.58 -1.91
CA THR A 156 2.96 -16.45 -1.49
C THR A 156 2.01 -16.18 -2.65
N ARG A 157 2.50 -16.17 -3.89
CA ARG A 157 1.62 -16.10 -5.06
C ARG A 157 0.63 -17.25 -4.98
N PRO A 158 -0.69 -16.98 -5.07
CA PRO A 158 -1.63 -18.04 -5.29
C PRO A 158 -1.21 -18.82 -6.54
N GLY A 159 -1.02 -20.14 -6.42
CA GLY A 159 -0.88 -21.01 -7.59
C GLY A 159 -2.10 -20.88 -8.50
N PRO A 160 -2.06 -21.38 -9.74
CA PRO A 160 -3.16 -21.24 -10.71
C PRO A 160 -4.51 -21.86 -10.29
N SER A 161 -4.60 -22.49 -9.11
CA SER A 161 -5.79 -23.08 -8.54
C SER A 161 -6.64 -22.06 -7.76
N HIS A 162 -7.35 -21.16 -8.46
CA HIS A 162 -8.66 -20.61 -8.05
C HIS A 162 -9.26 -19.61 -9.08
N ARG A 163 -9.10 -19.90 -10.38
CA ARG A 163 -9.95 -19.28 -11.42
C ARG A 163 -10.74 -20.35 -12.17
N GLU A 164 -11.61 -21.05 -11.46
CA GLU A 164 -12.70 -21.79 -12.09
C GLU A 164 -14.01 -21.52 -11.36
N HIS A 165 -15.07 -21.39 -12.18
CA HIS A 165 -16.44 -20.92 -11.95
C HIS A 165 -16.63 -19.42 -12.23
N SER A 166 -17.31 -18.98 -13.29
CA SER A 166 -17.94 -19.66 -14.44
C SER A 166 -18.46 -18.54 -15.34
N GLN A 167 -17.93 -18.41 -16.55
CA GLN A 167 -18.66 -17.81 -17.66
C GLN A 167 -18.71 -18.85 -18.78
N GLY A 168 -19.88 -19.45 -18.95
CA GLY A 168 -20.23 -20.38 -20.02
C GLY A 168 -21.69 -20.15 -20.37
N LEU A 169 -21.89 -19.16 -21.24
CA LEU A 169 -23.12 -18.77 -21.92
C LEU A 169 -23.79 -19.95 -22.63
N GLN A 170 -25.12 -20.06 -22.56
CA GLN A 170 -25.90 -20.52 -23.71
C GLN A 170 -26.94 -19.44 -24.05
N PRO A 171 -27.00 -18.98 -25.31
CA PRO A 171 -28.10 -18.18 -25.81
C PRO A 171 -29.24 -19.11 -26.25
N ALA A 172 -30.45 -18.89 -25.73
CA ALA A 172 -31.64 -19.51 -26.34
C ALA A 172 -32.01 -18.68 -27.58
N GLY A 173 -31.70 -19.25 -28.74
CA GLY A 173 -32.12 -18.75 -30.05
C GLY A 173 -33.61 -18.93 -30.25
N ASP A 174 -34.21 -17.89 -30.81
CA ASP A 174 -35.55 -17.85 -31.39
C ASP A 174 -35.49 -18.44 -32.82
N SER A 175 -36.44 -19.33 -33.16
CA SER A 175 -37.04 -19.47 -34.49
C SER A 175 -37.95 -20.70 -34.56
N GLY A 176 -39.20 -20.53 -35.03
CA GLY A 176 -39.86 -21.58 -35.82
C GLY A 176 -41.34 -21.79 -35.56
N SER A 177 -42.17 -21.05 -36.29
CA SER A 177 -43.60 -21.27 -36.53
C SER A 177 -43.93 -22.70 -37.00
N PHE A 178 -45.07 -23.25 -36.55
CA PHE A 178 -45.88 -24.17 -37.34
C PHE A 178 -47.37 -23.96 -37.01
N SER A 179 -48.16 -23.82 -38.07
CA SER A 179 -49.60 -23.67 -38.11
C SER A 179 -50.33 -25.00 -37.89
N GLU A 180 -51.50 -24.96 -37.23
CA GLU A 180 -52.83 -25.41 -37.72
C GLU A 180 -53.91 -25.02 -36.71
#